data_AF-A0A2D7WIF2-F1
#
_entry.id   AF-A0A2D7WIF2-F1
#
_cell.length_a   1.000
_cell.length_b   1.000
_cell.length_c   1.000
_cell.angle_alpha   90.00
_cell.angle_beta   90.00
_cell.angle_gamma   90.00
#
_symmetry.space_group_name_H-M   'P 1'
#
loop_
_entity.id
_entity.type
_entity.pdbx_description
1 polymer ?
#
loop_
_entity_poly.entity_id
_entity_poly.type
_entity_poly.pdbx_seq_one_letter_code
_entity_poly.pdbx_strand_id
1 'polypeptide(L)'
;MRALPLTISLIALLALPTVTSIALANEQQSKSLEEAAAKPSNGLQTPRQKRSAAIIARAEVPEADPNIALNILGHDILRGSFQRLYWTAGQAVAGLAMPTPVLVAAGVNPGPTLCLTAAVHGDELNGVETIRRVMFSLESDKLNGTVIGVPIVNMHGFLRTSRYLPDRRDLNRYFPGDAQGSSAGRIAHSFFNEVISHCDRLIDIHTGSFHRTNLTQLRSDLGKESVQQFSKMFHDVTVLDGAGAKGTLRRAAVDAGIPAVTLEAGEPLRMQLKEVKQSVNGIKAVMHYMKMIDDKPVRAPKQKVFYKSLWLRAEQSGVFLSESKLGENVKKGDILGTVTDPITNRSSVIRSSVDGQIIGMALNQMVMPGFAAYHVGIAADEKRVTAEKVADSVVAEALEPVAENMKEAAREAAKSAAERSDDPKTVSDAAREAVKEAAKDAGRLLEEKPAKPKAGDHLAPDAASLPEDAQHREIDEHPE
;
A
#
# COMPACT_ATOMS: atom_id res chain seq x y z
N MET A 1 24.35 -41.86 56.67
CA MET A 1 25.65 -41.21 56.38
C MET A 1 25.33 -39.88 55.68
N ARG A 2 25.19 -38.76 56.41
CA ARG A 2 26.22 -37.80 56.86
C ARG A 2 26.94 -37.05 55.70
N ALA A 3 26.42 -35.85 55.41
CA ALA A 3 27.04 -34.52 55.61
C ALA A 3 28.40 -34.12 54.96
N LEU A 4 28.34 -32.96 54.26
CA LEU A 4 29.28 -31.79 54.26
C LEU A 4 30.53 -31.76 53.31
N PRO A 5 31.22 -30.61 53.06
CA PRO A 5 31.06 -29.71 51.88
C PRO A 5 32.39 -29.05 51.34
N LEU A 6 32.29 -27.82 50.77
CA LEU A 6 33.29 -26.72 50.60
C LEU A 6 34.18 -26.70 49.31
N THR A 7 33.92 -25.80 48.34
CA THR A 7 34.50 -24.45 48.04
C THR A 7 35.83 -24.41 47.28
N ILE A 8 35.91 -23.57 46.23
CA ILE A 8 36.95 -22.53 46.00
C ILE A 8 36.45 -21.53 44.92
N SER A 9 36.59 -20.24 45.24
CA SER A 9 36.29 -19.04 44.44
C SER A 9 37.25 -18.82 43.26
N LEU A 10 36.77 -18.13 42.22
CA LEU A 10 37.63 -17.41 41.26
C LEU A 10 37.12 -15.96 41.10
N ILE A 11 37.94 -15.01 41.55
CA ILE A 11 37.77 -13.56 41.40
C ILE A 11 38.53 -13.13 40.14
N ALA A 12 37.86 -12.44 39.21
CA ALA A 12 38.51 -11.71 38.12
C ALA A 12 38.32 -10.21 38.33
N LEU A 13 39.45 -9.51 38.33
CA LEU A 13 39.64 -8.09 38.66
C LEU A 13 39.20 -7.19 37.49
N LEU A 14 38.31 -6.23 37.75
CA LEU A 14 37.99 -5.12 36.85
C LEU A 14 38.97 -3.96 37.11
N ALA A 15 39.67 -3.51 36.06
CA ALA A 15 40.46 -2.27 36.09
C ALA A 15 39.68 -1.14 35.40
N LEU A 16 39.38 -0.08 36.15
CA LEU A 16 38.86 1.20 35.64
C LEU A 16 40.05 2.19 35.54
N PRO A 17 40.20 2.94 34.44
CA PRO A 17 41.11 4.09 34.42
C PRO A 17 40.45 5.33 35.02
N THR A 18 41.24 6.04 35.81
CA THR A 18 40.91 7.25 36.57
C THR A 18 40.84 8.50 35.70
N VAL A 19 39.98 9.42 36.14
CA VAL A 19 39.69 10.74 35.57
C VAL A 19 40.91 11.66 35.73
N THR A 20 41.68 11.87 34.66
CA THR A 20 42.57 13.04 34.50
C THR A 20 43.07 13.11 33.05
N SER A 21 42.27 13.67 32.13
CA SER A 21 42.73 14.13 30.80
C SER A 21 41.77 15.08 30.07
N ILE A 22 40.66 15.54 30.68
CA ILE A 22 39.64 16.35 29.98
C ILE A 22 39.92 17.87 30.03
N ALA A 23 40.96 18.33 30.73
CA ALA A 23 41.20 19.77 30.94
C ALA A 23 42.18 20.46 29.96
N LEU A 24 42.79 19.74 28.99
CA LEU A 24 43.79 20.34 28.08
C LEU A 24 43.40 20.37 26.59
N ALA A 25 42.26 19.79 26.21
CA ALA A 25 41.81 19.79 24.81
C ALA A 25 40.92 21.00 24.44
N ASN A 26 40.40 21.75 25.42
CA ASN A 26 39.37 22.76 25.18
C ASN A 26 39.89 24.21 25.03
N GLU A 27 41.22 24.42 25.10
CA GLU A 27 41.84 25.75 24.98
C GLU A 27 42.58 25.97 23.64
N GLN A 28 42.76 24.92 22.83
CA GLN A 28 43.39 25.01 21.51
C GLN A 28 42.40 25.06 20.33
N GLN A 29 41.12 24.74 20.54
CA GLN A 29 40.12 24.78 19.47
C GLN A 29 39.47 26.16 19.29
N SER A 30 39.45 26.99 20.35
CA SER A 30 38.85 28.34 20.33
C SER A 30 39.67 29.38 19.57
N LYS A 31 40.98 29.18 19.39
CA LYS A 31 41.85 30.11 18.63
C LYS A 31 41.84 29.93 17.11
N SER A 32 41.17 28.90 16.59
CA SER A 32 41.13 28.63 15.14
C SER A 32 39.86 29.12 14.43
N LEU A 33 38.87 29.61 15.18
CA LEU A 33 37.57 30.03 14.65
C LEU A 33 37.42 31.56 14.49
N GLU A 34 38.32 32.37 15.09
CA GLU A 34 38.28 33.83 14.97
C GLU A 34 39.11 34.42 13.80
N GLU A 35 39.96 33.63 13.14
CA GLU A 35 40.78 34.09 11.99
C GLU A 35 40.17 33.83 10.60
N ALA A 36 39.00 33.16 10.51
CA ALA A 36 38.33 32.89 9.24
C ALA A 36 37.24 33.92 8.85
N ALA A 37 36.97 34.92 9.72
CA ALA A 37 35.85 35.85 9.56
C ALA A 37 36.19 37.20 8.89
N ALA A 38 37.32 37.32 8.18
CA ALA A 38 37.75 38.60 7.61
C ALA A 38 38.38 38.49 6.21
N LYS A 39 37.61 38.16 5.17
CA LYS A 39 37.93 38.51 3.76
C LYS A 39 36.65 38.79 2.94
N PRO A 40 36.62 39.83 2.09
CA PRO A 40 35.44 40.22 1.33
C PRO A 40 35.15 39.24 0.18
N SER A 41 33.86 39.06 -0.12
CA SER A 41 33.35 38.23 -1.22
C SER A 41 33.82 38.76 -2.58
N ASN A 42 34.66 38.02 -3.30
CA ASN A 42 34.91 38.27 -4.71
C ASN A 42 33.69 37.79 -5.52
N GLY A 43 33.01 38.75 -6.14
CA GLY A 43 31.85 38.51 -7.00
C GLY A 43 32.19 37.57 -8.16
N LEU A 44 31.33 36.56 -8.35
CA LEU A 44 31.30 35.73 -9.55
C LEU A 44 30.87 36.60 -10.73
N GLN A 45 31.82 36.92 -11.61
CA GLN A 45 31.55 37.47 -12.93
C GLN A 45 30.85 36.39 -13.77
N THR A 46 29.64 36.68 -14.25
CA THR A 46 28.92 35.86 -15.21
C THR A 46 29.50 36.06 -16.62
N PRO A 47 29.84 35.00 -17.38
CA PRO A 47 30.17 35.14 -18.78
C PRO A 47 28.89 35.36 -19.58
N ARG A 48 28.84 36.45 -20.34
CA ARG A 48 27.74 36.78 -21.27
C ARG A 48 27.77 35.81 -22.45
N GLN A 49 27.02 34.72 -22.39
CA GLN A 49 26.86 33.79 -23.51
C GLN A 49 26.00 34.43 -24.63
N LYS A 50 26.59 34.57 -25.82
CA LYS A 50 25.88 34.88 -27.06
C LYS A 50 24.92 33.73 -27.39
N ARG A 51 23.63 34.04 -27.54
CA ARG A 51 22.63 33.09 -28.06
C ARG A 51 22.89 32.85 -29.56
N SER A 52 23.45 31.71 -29.90
CA SER A 52 23.40 31.14 -31.25
C SER A 52 22.16 30.25 -31.32
N ALA A 53 21.24 30.54 -32.24
CA ALA A 53 20.06 29.71 -32.48
C ALA A 53 20.50 28.36 -33.06
N ALA A 54 20.54 27.33 -32.22
CA ALA A 54 20.73 25.95 -32.65
C ALA A 54 19.36 25.35 -32.98
N ILE A 55 19.23 24.89 -34.22
CA ILE A 55 18.12 24.10 -34.75
C ILE A 55 17.95 22.88 -33.85
N ILE A 56 16.77 22.73 -33.23
CA ILE A 56 16.41 21.52 -32.49
C ILE A 56 16.18 20.41 -33.51
N ALA A 57 17.23 19.65 -33.80
CA ALA A 57 17.06 18.31 -34.34
C ALA A 57 16.26 17.50 -33.31
N ARG A 58 15.14 16.89 -33.75
CA ARG A 58 14.45 15.87 -32.96
C ARG A 58 15.48 14.81 -32.60
N ALA A 59 15.82 14.70 -31.32
CA ALA A 59 16.62 13.59 -30.84
C ALA A 59 15.87 12.30 -31.19
N GLU A 60 16.50 11.45 -32.00
CA GLU A 60 16.05 10.08 -32.20
C GLU A 60 15.96 9.43 -30.82
N VAL A 61 14.78 8.88 -30.49
CA VAL A 61 14.63 8.05 -29.29
C VAL A 61 15.56 6.85 -29.50
N PRO A 62 16.56 6.61 -28.64
CA PRO A 62 17.46 5.48 -28.82
C PRO A 62 16.65 4.20 -28.93
N GLU A 63 16.95 3.40 -29.96
CA GLU A 63 16.37 2.07 -30.12
C GLU A 63 16.70 1.28 -28.84
N ALA A 64 15.67 0.78 -28.14
CA ALA A 64 15.86 0.13 -26.85
C ALA A 64 16.79 -1.07 -27.00
N ASP A 65 17.87 -1.12 -26.20
CA ASP A 65 18.82 -2.25 -26.25
C ASP A 65 18.04 -3.55 -26.04
N PRO A 66 18.05 -4.47 -27.02
CA PRO A 66 17.27 -5.70 -26.94
C PRO A 66 17.67 -6.59 -25.77
N ASN A 67 18.85 -6.39 -25.18
CA ASN A 67 19.33 -7.12 -24.00
C ASN A 67 18.77 -6.57 -22.69
N ILE A 68 18.22 -5.36 -22.67
CA ILE A 68 17.62 -4.76 -21.48
C ILE A 68 16.16 -5.26 -21.37
N ALA A 69 15.84 -5.88 -20.24
CA ALA A 69 14.51 -6.34 -19.91
C ALA A 69 13.65 -5.22 -19.29
N LEU A 70 14.25 -4.41 -18.41
CA LEU A 70 13.58 -3.34 -17.66
C LEU A 70 14.61 -2.34 -17.15
N ASN A 71 14.27 -1.04 -17.17
CA ASN A 71 14.97 -0.03 -16.38
C ASN A 71 14.16 0.26 -15.10
N ILE A 72 14.78 0.08 -13.94
CA ILE A 72 14.13 0.29 -12.64
C ILE A 72 15.17 0.71 -11.60
N LEU A 73 14.79 1.66 -10.71
CA LEU A 73 15.69 2.21 -9.68
C LEU A 73 17.03 2.75 -10.24
N GLY A 74 17.02 3.26 -11.48
CA GLY A 74 18.23 3.77 -12.15
C GLY A 74 19.19 2.68 -12.66
N HIS A 75 18.75 1.42 -12.71
CA HIS A 75 19.54 0.29 -13.19
C HIS A 75 18.90 -0.36 -14.43
N ASP A 76 19.75 -0.72 -15.40
CA ASP A 76 19.37 -1.56 -16.54
C ASP A 76 19.43 -3.04 -16.15
N ILE A 77 18.29 -3.70 -16.16
CA ILE A 77 18.18 -5.12 -15.84
C ILE A 77 18.31 -5.92 -17.12
N LEU A 78 19.40 -6.67 -17.23
CA LEU A 78 19.68 -7.52 -18.38
C LEU A 78 18.75 -8.73 -18.40
N ARG A 79 18.38 -9.19 -19.60
CA ARG A 79 17.66 -10.45 -19.82
C ARG A 79 18.47 -11.64 -19.29
N GLY A 80 17.77 -12.64 -18.77
CA GLY A 80 18.37 -13.83 -18.19
C GLY A 80 19.13 -13.58 -16.87
N SER A 81 18.84 -12.48 -16.16
CA SER A 81 19.54 -12.11 -14.93
C SER A 81 18.64 -12.18 -13.69
N PHE A 82 19.28 -12.45 -12.54
CA PHE A 82 18.68 -12.31 -11.22
C PHE A 82 19.51 -11.30 -10.43
N GLN A 83 18.90 -10.17 -10.07
CA GLN A 83 19.59 -9.05 -9.43
C GLN A 83 18.90 -8.65 -8.12
N ARG A 84 19.71 -8.13 -7.18
CA ARG A 84 19.22 -7.50 -5.97
C ARG A 84 19.58 -6.02 -6.02
N LEU A 85 18.55 -5.20 -6.16
CA LEU A 85 18.63 -3.74 -6.09
C LEU A 85 18.20 -3.27 -4.71
N TYR A 86 18.29 -1.96 -4.50
CA TYR A 86 17.91 -1.33 -3.24
C TYR A 86 17.09 -0.08 -3.53
N TRP A 87 15.88 -0.04 -2.98
CA TRP A 87 15.05 1.15 -2.95
C TRP A 87 15.26 1.88 -1.63
N THR A 88 15.31 3.22 -1.66
CA THR A 88 15.35 4.06 -0.48
C THR A 88 14.32 5.16 -0.60
N ALA A 89 13.45 5.32 0.40
CA ALA A 89 12.41 6.36 0.38
C ALA A 89 12.95 7.82 0.43
N GLY A 90 14.27 8.03 0.51
CA GLY A 90 14.88 9.36 0.53
C GLY A 90 14.59 10.23 1.77
N GLN A 91 13.91 9.69 2.78
CA GLN A 91 13.41 10.43 3.96
C GLN A 91 14.36 10.44 5.17
N ALA A 92 15.50 9.74 5.10
CA ALA A 92 16.42 9.67 6.23
C ALA A 92 17.50 10.76 6.12
N VAL A 93 18.06 11.15 7.27
CA VAL A 93 19.32 11.91 7.31
C VAL A 93 20.34 11.22 6.42
N ALA A 94 21.02 11.98 5.57
CA ALA A 94 22.01 11.44 4.63
C ALA A 94 22.99 10.50 5.37
N GLY A 95 23.09 9.26 4.89
CA GLY A 95 23.89 8.19 5.52
C GLY A 95 23.15 7.27 6.52
N LEU A 96 21.91 7.60 6.92
CA LEU A 96 21.05 6.77 7.79
C LEU A 96 19.84 6.18 7.04
N ALA A 97 19.79 6.33 5.71
CA ALA A 97 18.75 5.70 4.90
C ALA A 97 18.82 4.18 5.06
N MET A 98 17.66 3.58 5.30
CA MET A 98 17.52 2.13 5.41
C MET A 98 17.12 1.60 4.03
N PRO A 99 18.06 1.02 3.25
CA PRO A 99 17.74 0.48 1.95
C PRO A 99 16.87 -0.77 2.08
N THR A 100 15.80 -0.80 1.30
CA THR A 100 14.90 -1.94 1.18
C THR A 100 15.29 -2.77 -0.04
N PRO A 101 15.63 -4.06 0.13
CA PRO A 101 15.98 -4.92 -0.99
C PRO A 101 14.81 -5.12 -1.97
N VAL A 102 15.10 -4.93 -3.26
CA VAL A 102 14.20 -5.24 -4.38
C VAL A 102 14.85 -6.33 -5.22
N LEU A 103 14.23 -7.50 -5.26
CA LEU A 103 14.70 -8.65 -6.05
C LEU A 103 14.09 -8.57 -7.44
N VAL A 104 14.90 -8.69 -8.49
CA VAL A 104 14.44 -8.65 -9.88
C VAL A 104 14.95 -9.89 -10.61
N ALA A 105 14.03 -10.73 -11.07
CA ALA A 105 14.32 -11.87 -11.93
C ALA A 105 13.81 -11.55 -13.35
N ALA A 106 14.73 -11.38 -14.29
CA ALA A 106 14.42 -11.06 -15.68
C ALA A 106 14.68 -12.28 -16.57
N GLY A 107 13.64 -12.68 -17.30
CA GLY A 107 13.68 -13.78 -18.25
C GLY A 107 14.55 -13.50 -19.47
N VAL A 108 14.99 -14.57 -20.13
CA VAL A 108 15.66 -14.46 -21.45
C VAL A 108 14.69 -14.01 -22.55
N ASN A 109 13.40 -14.33 -22.41
CA ASN A 109 12.38 -13.95 -23.37
C ASN A 109 11.56 -12.73 -22.90
N PRO A 110 11.09 -11.87 -23.80
CA PRO A 110 10.12 -10.82 -23.49
C PRO A 110 8.82 -11.38 -22.89
N GLY A 111 8.17 -10.58 -22.05
CA GLY A 111 6.92 -10.96 -21.37
C GLY A 111 6.51 -9.91 -20.34
N PRO A 112 5.45 -10.16 -19.58
CA PRO A 112 4.91 -9.20 -18.63
C PRO A 112 5.81 -9.03 -17.39
N THR A 113 5.64 -7.92 -16.68
CA THR A 113 6.26 -7.65 -15.38
C THR A 113 5.26 -7.90 -14.24
N LEU A 114 5.50 -8.93 -13.43
CA LEU A 114 4.70 -9.26 -12.24
C LEU A 114 5.41 -8.78 -10.98
N CYS A 115 4.73 -7.97 -10.17
CA CYS A 115 5.23 -7.48 -8.90
C CYS A 115 4.60 -8.20 -7.72
N LEU A 116 5.44 -8.59 -6.77
CA LEU A 116 5.06 -9.22 -5.51
C LEU A 116 5.56 -8.33 -4.36
N THR A 117 4.66 -7.87 -3.51
CA THR A 117 5.01 -7.08 -2.31
C THR A 117 4.51 -7.77 -1.06
N ALA A 118 5.29 -7.66 0.03
CA ALA A 118 4.87 -8.13 1.34
C ALA A 118 5.44 -7.22 2.43
N ALA A 119 4.91 -7.42 3.64
CA ALA A 119 5.28 -6.66 4.82
C ALA A 119 5.26 -5.13 4.59
N VAL A 120 4.21 -4.65 3.90
CA VAL A 120 3.78 -3.25 4.00
C VAL A 120 3.43 -2.93 5.45
N HIS A 121 2.87 -3.92 6.15
CA HIS A 121 2.85 -4.00 7.61
C HIS A 121 3.97 -4.93 8.10
N GLY A 122 4.83 -4.45 8.99
CA GLY A 122 6.04 -5.18 9.39
C GLY A 122 5.82 -6.43 10.23
N ASP A 123 4.62 -6.65 10.75
CA ASP A 123 4.24 -7.82 11.54
C ASP A 123 3.74 -9.02 10.70
N GLU A 124 3.72 -8.92 9.37
CA GLU A 124 3.06 -9.88 8.48
C GLU A 124 4.06 -10.80 7.76
N LEU A 125 4.43 -11.91 8.41
CA LEU A 125 5.57 -12.75 8.01
C LEU A 125 5.32 -13.69 6.81
N ASN A 126 4.08 -14.15 6.62
CA ASN A 126 3.78 -15.20 5.63
C ASN A 126 4.06 -14.73 4.19
N GLY A 127 3.84 -13.45 3.89
CA GLY A 127 4.16 -12.86 2.58
C GLY A 127 5.66 -12.81 2.32
N VAL A 128 6.48 -12.51 3.33
CA VAL A 128 7.94 -12.46 3.22
C VAL A 128 8.49 -13.82 2.74
N GLU A 129 8.08 -14.90 3.40
CA GLU A 129 8.52 -16.26 3.04
C GLU A 129 7.93 -16.72 1.69
N THR A 130 6.69 -16.31 1.38
CA THR A 130 6.06 -16.60 0.08
C THR A 130 6.87 -15.99 -1.06
N ILE A 131 7.20 -14.69 -0.98
CA ILE A 131 7.99 -14.01 -2.01
C ILE A 131 9.38 -14.64 -2.10
N ARG A 132 10.03 -14.93 -0.97
CA ARG A 132 11.33 -15.59 -0.98
C ARG A 132 11.27 -16.93 -1.74
N ARG A 133 10.28 -17.78 -1.47
CA ARG A 133 10.14 -19.07 -2.16
C ARG A 133 9.86 -18.91 -3.65
N VAL A 134 9.02 -17.96 -4.04
CA VAL A 134 8.74 -17.69 -5.45
C VAL A 134 10.01 -17.23 -6.14
N MET A 135 10.61 -16.13 -5.68
CA MET A 135 11.78 -15.50 -6.31
C MET A 135 12.96 -16.45 -6.45
N PHE A 136 13.32 -17.17 -5.37
CA PHE A 136 14.46 -18.09 -5.39
C PHE A 136 14.16 -19.45 -6.05
N SER A 137 12.94 -19.65 -6.55
CA SER A 137 12.61 -20.81 -7.41
C SER A 137 12.64 -20.49 -8.90
N LEU A 138 12.86 -19.22 -9.28
CA LEU A 138 12.86 -18.80 -10.67
C LEU A 138 14.21 -19.07 -11.33
N GLU A 139 14.15 -19.74 -12.47
CA GLU A 139 15.28 -19.96 -13.36
C GLU A 139 15.16 -18.95 -14.52
N SER A 140 16.06 -17.96 -14.59
CA SER A 140 15.94 -16.82 -15.51
C SER A 140 16.05 -17.21 -16.99
N ASP A 141 16.68 -18.35 -17.29
CA ASP A 141 16.74 -18.98 -18.62
C ASP A 141 15.42 -19.63 -19.06
N LYS A 142 14.49 -19.88 -18.12
CA LYS A 142 13.17 -20.47 -18.38
C LYS A 142 12.01 -19.50 -18.13
N LEU A 143 12.32 -18.25 -17.77
CA LEU A 143 11.35 -17.22 -17.47
C LEU A 143 11.06 -16.38 -18.72
N ASN A 144 9.79 -16.04 -18.94
CA ASN A 144 9.37 -15.03 -19.91
C ASN A 144 8.88 -13.79 -19.15
N GLY A 145 9.41 -12.61 -19.49
CA GLY A 145 9.12 -11.36 -18.78
C GLY A 145 9.94 -11.19 -17.50
N THR A 146 9.41 -10.44 -16.54
CA THR A 146 10.15 -10.02 -15.34
C THR A 146 9.32 -10.25 -14.09
N VAL A 147 9.93 -10.73 -13.01
CA VAL A 147 9.30 -10.75 -11.68
C VAL A 147 10.07 -9.83 -10.76
N ILE A 148 9.37 -8.88 -10.14
CA ILE A 148 9.92 -8.02 -9.10
C ILE A 148 9.34 -8.48 -7.76
N GLY A 149 10.21 -8.82 -6.81
CA GLY A 149 9.84 -9.18 -5.46
C GLY A 149 10.37 -8.17 -4.46
N VAL A 150 9.49 -7.59 -3.66
CA VAL A 150 9.83 -6.77 -2.49
C VAL A 150 9.32 -7.48 -1.24
N PRO A 151 10.13 -8.38 -0.63
CA PRO A 151 9.68 -9.17 0.51
C PRO A 151 9.30 -8.33 1.73
N ILE A 152 9.94 -7.17 1.91
CA ILE A 152 9.75 -6.30 3.06
C ILE A 152 9.69 -4.85 2.59
N VAL A 153 8.48 -4.31 2.40
CA VAL A 153 8.31 -2.90 2.01
C VAL A 153 8.60 -1.96 3.19
N ASN A 154 7.97 -2.20 4.34
CA ASN A 154 8.14 -1.40 5.54
C ASN A 154 9.23 -1.97 6.44
N MET A 155 10.50 -1.77 6.05
CA MET A 155 11.65 -2.26 6.81
C MET A 155 11.67 -1.75 8.26
N HIS A 156 11.25 -0.51 8.48
CA HIS A 156 11.15 0.07 9.81
C HIS A 156 10.16 -0.68 10.71
N GLY A 157 8.96 -0.95 10.20
CA GLY A 157 7.94 -1.74 10.91
C GLY A 157 8.43 -3.16 11.15
N PHE A 158 9.07 -3.77 10.15
CA PHE A 158 9.51 -5.16 10.21
C PHE A 158 10.53 -5.42 11.33
N LEU A 159 11.55 -4.56 11.46
CA LEU A 159 12.54 -4.66 12.53
C LEU A 159 11.95 -4.49 13.94
N ARG A 160 10.78 -3.88 14.06
CA ARG A 160 10.05 -3.69 15.32
C ARG A 160 8.89 -4.65 15.50
N THR A 161 8.69 -5.58 14.55
CA THR A 161 7.52 -6.47 14.54
C THR A 161 6.22 -5.66 14.65
N SER A 162 6.14 -4.57 13.89
CA SER A 162 5.08 -3.57 13.99
C SER A 162 4.40 -3.34 12.66
N ARG A 163 3.07 -3.26 12.71
CA ARG A 163 2.22 -2.83 11.59
C ARG A 163 2.61 -1.45 11.04
N TYR A 164 3.07 -0.57 11.91
CA TYR A 164 3.17 0.86 11.64
C TYR A 164 4.60 1.32 11.32
N LEU A 165 4.68 2.46 10.63
CA LEU A 165 5.90 3.25 10.51
C LEU A 165 6.36 3.79 11.89
N PRO A 166 7.60 4.30 12.02
CA PRO A 166 8.10 4.83 13.29
C PRO A 166 7.21 5.93 13.89
N ASP A 167 6.54 6.71 13.05
CA ASP A 167 5.61 7.77 13.41
C ASP A 167 4.17 7.26 13.67
N ARG A 168 4.00 5.94 13.81
CA ARG A 168 2.73 5.24 14.07
C ARG A 168 1.70 5.28 12.95
N ARG A 169 2.03 5.82 11.78
CA ARG A 169 1.13 5.78 10.61
C ARG A 169 1.11 4.40 9.97
N ASP A 170 -0.07 3.98 9.52
CA ASP A 170 -0.26 2.81 8.66
C ASP A 170 0.08 3.19 7.23
N LEU A 171 1.22 2.73 6.71
CA LEU A 171 1.68 3.01 5.34
C LEU A 171 0.61 2.66 4.29
N ASN A 172 -0.19 1.62 4.52
CA ASN A 172 -1.25 1.18 3.62
C ASN A 172 -2.53 2.05 3.71
N ARG A 173 -2.42 3.29 4.21
CA ARG A 173 -3.44 4.35 4.12
C ARG A 173 -2.96 5.58 3.34
N TYR A 174 -1.73 5.55 2.82
CA TYR A 174 -1.11 6.70 2.18
C TYR A 174 -0.83 6.51 0.69
N PHE A 175 -1.09 5.35 0.07
CA PHE A 175 -0.86 5.16 -1.37
C PHE A 175 -1.88 5.90 -2.25
N PRO A 176 -1.49 6.41 -3.43
CA PRO A 176 -0.17 6.31 -4.07
C PRO A 176 0.89 7.22 -3.45
N GLY A 177 0.54 8.06 -2.49
CA GLY A 177 1.46 8.94 -1.77
C GLY A 177 1.44 10.38 -2.25
N ASP A 178 2.16 11.21 -1.52
CA ASP A 178 2.37 12.62 -1.81
C ASP A 178 3.84 12.96 -1.59
N ALA A 179 4.52 13.43 -2.63
CA ALA A 179 5.92 13.84 -2.59
C ALA A 179 6.18 14.98 -1.60
N GLN A 180 5.16 15.79 -1.30
CA GLN A 180 5.21 16.91 -0.36
C GLN A 180 4.46 16.63 0.96
N GLY A 181 3.87 15.44 1.09
CA GLY A 181 3.04 15.10 2.24
C GLY A 181 3.84 14.69 3.48
N SER A 182 3.17 13.95 4.36
CA SER A 182 3.77 13.35 5.54
C SER A 182 4.89 12.36 5.19
N SER A 183 5.71 11.97 6.16
CA SER A 183 6.74 10.93 5.95
C SER A 183 6.15 9.66 5.33
N ALA A 184 5.00 9.19 5.82
CA ALA A 184 4.26 8.07 5.24
C ALA A 184 3.83 8.34 3.78
N GLY A 185 3.33 9.54 3.49
CA GLY A 185 2.95 9.97 2.15
C GLY A 185 4.13 9.98 1.17
N ARG A 186 5.29 10.49 1.60
CA ARG A 186 6.51 10.55 0.78
C ARG A 186 7.11 9.17 0.54
N ILE A 187 7.11 8.30 1.55
CA ILE A 187 7.50 6.89 1.44
C ILE A 187 6.60 6.18 0.42
N ALA A 188 5.28 6.32 0.56
CA ALA A 188 4.31 5.73 -0.36
C ALA A 188 4.51 6.24 -1.80
N HIS A 189 4.75 7.55 -1.95
CA HIS A 189 4.98 8.21 -3.25
C HIS A 189 6.21 7.66 -3.96
N SER A 190 7.34 7.63 -3.26
CA SER A 190 8.60 7.09 -3.78
C SER A 190 8.44 5.62 -4.15
N PHE A 191 7.87 4.78 -3.26
CA PHE A 191 7.69 3.36 -3.56
C PHE A 191 6.76 3.11 -4.76
N PHE A 192 5.66 3.86 -4.82
CA PHE A 192 4.69 3.71 -5.90
C PHE A 192 5.30 4.09 -7.25
N ASN A 193 5.99 5.23 -7.32
CA ASN A 193 6.53 5.72 -8.58
C ASN A 193 7.81 5.01 -9.02
N GLU A 194 8.69 4.62 -8.09
CA GLU A 194 9.99 4.03 -8.43
C GLU A 194 9.96 2.49 -8.55
N VAL A 195 8.89 1.85 -8.07
CA VAL A 195 8.76 0.38 -8.12
C VAL A 195 7.44 -0.03 -8.76
N ILE A 196 6.31 0.41 -8.23
CA ILE A 196 4.99 -0.13 -8.60
C ILE A 196 4.56 0.31 -10.00
N SER A 197 4.88 1.53 -10.40
CA SER A 197 4.54 2.09 -11.73
C SER A 197 5.17 1.32 -12.90
N HIS A 198 6.21 0.53 -12.62
CA HIS A 198 6.95 -0.28 -13.60
C HIS A 198 6.34 -1.68 -13.80
N CYS A 199 5.24 -2.00 -13.11
CA CYS A 199 4.64 -3.33 -13.08
C CYS A 199 3.40 -3.41 -14.00
N ASP A 200 3.23 -4.54 -14.70
CA ASP A 200 1.99 -4.81 -15.42
C ASP A 200 0.88 -5.32 -14.49
N ARG A 201 1.26 -6.03 -13.42
CA ARG A 201 0.33 -6.57 -12.41
C ARG A 201 0.97 -6.61 -11.02
N LEU A 202 0.15 -6.49 -9.97
CA LEU A 202 0.61 -6.45 -8.58
C LEU A 202 -0.13 -7.45 -7.68
N ILE A 203 0.64 -8.24 -6.93
CA ILE A 203 0.14 -9.08 -5.83
C ILE A 203 0.73 -8.54 -4.53
N ASP A 204 -0.12 -7.92 -3.72
CA ASP A 204 0.27 -7.39 -2.41
C ASP A 204 -0.18 -8.36 -1.31
N ILE A 205 0.78 -9.00 -0.64
CA ILE A 205 0.52 -10.10 0.29
C ILE A 205 0.42 -9.56 1.72
N HIS A 206 -0.73 -9.80 2.35
CA HIS A 206 -1.06 -9.40 3.72
C HIS A 206 -1.44 -10.62 4.56
N THR A 207 -1.62 -10.39 5.86
CA THR A 207 -2.25 -11.35 6.78
C THR A 207 -3.41 -10.69 7.54
N GLY A 208 -4.06 -11.44 8.43
CA GLY A 208 -4.94 -10.86 9.44
C GLY A 208 -4.25 -9.72 10.20
N SER A 209 -5.05 -8.76 10.69
CA SER A 209 -4.53 -7.67 11.52
C SER A 209 -4.48 -8.07 12.99
N PHE A 210 -3.38 -7.74 13.67
CA PHE A 210 -3.22 -7.99 15.11
C PHE A 210 -3.54 -9.46 15.45
N HIS A 211 -4.38 -9.74 16.44
CA HIS A 211 -4.77 -11.10 16.78
C HIS A 211 -5.98 -11.58 15.94
N ARG A 212 -5.87 -11.53 14.61
CA ARG A 212 -6.85 -12.08 13.67
C ARG A 212 -6.19 -13.02 12.67
N THR A 213 -6.97 -13.96 12.15
CA THR A 213 -6.60 -14.90 11.10
C THR A 213 -7.54 -14.75 9.90
N ASN A 214 -6.99 -14.85 8.69
CA ASN A 214 -7.76 -14.90 7.45
C ASN A 214 -7.56 -16.25 6.76
N LEU A 215 -8.58 -16.74 6.05
CA LEU A 215 -8.38 -17.78 5.04
C LEU A 215 -7.33 -17.28 4.04
N THR A 216 -6.62 -18.20 3.39
CA THR A 216 -5.88 -17.81 2.20
C THR A 216 -6.89 -17.35 1.14
N GLN A 217 -6.94 -16.05 0.90
CA GLN A 217 -7.98 -15.42 0.07
C GLN A 217 -7.45 -14.19 -0.66
N LEU A 218 -8.01 -13.90 -1.82
CA LEU A 218 -7.82 -12.66 -2.56
C LEU A 218 -8.85 -11.63 -2.12
N ARG A 219 -8.42 -10.37 -2.04
CA ARG A 219 -9.31 -9.21 -2.11
C ARG A 219 -9.11 -8.54 -3.46
N SER A 220 -10.18 -8.49 -4.25
CA SER A 220 -10.13 -8.11 -5.66
C SER A 220 -11.31 -7.21 -6.01
N ASP A 221 -11.10 -6.17 -6.82
CA ASP A 221 -12.20 -5.39 -7.40
C ASP A 221 -12.72 -6.10 -8.65
N LEU A 222 -13.72 -6.96 -8.49
CA LEU A 222 -14.26 -7.72 -9.62
C LEU A 222 -15.16 -6.88 -10.55
N GLY A 223 -15.40 -5.62 -10.22
CA GLY A 223 -16.04 -4.65 -11.12
C GLY A 223 -15.12 -4.21 -12.26
N LYS A 224 -13.80 -4.39 -12.13
CA LYS A 224 -12.81 -4.11 -13.18
C LYS A 224 -12.46 -5.40 -13.90
N GLU A 225 -12.71 -5.46 -15.22
CA GLU A 225 -12.50 -6.67 -16.02
C GLU A 225 -11.05 -7.19 -15.93
N SER A 226 -10.07 -6.29 -16.02
CA SER A 226 -8.64 -6.64 -15.96
C SER A 226 -8.23 -7.26 -14.62
N VAL A 227 -8.85 -6.84 -13.51
CA VAL A 227 -8.67 -7.39 -12.16
C VAL A 227 -9.43 -8.70 -12.00
N GLN A 228 -10.63 -8.82 -12.56
CA GLN A 228 -11.40 -10.07 -12.56
C GLN A 228 -10.65 -11.18 -13.31
N GLN A 229 -10.12 -10.88 -14.50
CA GLN A 229 -9.29 -11.80 -15.26
C GLN A 229 -8.04 -12.20 -14.49
N PHE A 230 -7.39 -11.24 -13.81
CA PHE A 230 -6.22 -11.52 -12.98
C PHE A 230 -6.54 -12.46 -11.81
N SER A 231 -7.61 -12.18 -11.07
CA SER A 231 -8.04 -12.97 -9.92
C SER A 231 -8.32 -14.42 -10.30
N LYS A 232 -8.90 -14.68 -11.49
CA LYS A 232 -9.20 -16.03 -11.98
C LYS A 232 -7.94 -16.89 -12.17
N MET A 233 -6.76 -16.28 -12.36
CA MET A 233 -5.50 -17.01 -12.60
C MET A 233 -4.98 -17.74 -11.35
N PHE A 234 -5.42 -17.36 -10.14
CA PHE A 234 -5.03 -18.02 -8.89
C PHE A 234 -5.71 -19.38 -8.68
N HIS A 235 -6.74 -19.68 -9.46
CA HIS A 235 -7.48 -20.95 -9.49
C HIS A 235 -8.20 -21.36 -8.20
N ASP A 236 -7.51 -21.72 -7.12
CA ASP A 236 -8.09 -22.33 -5.89
C ASP A 236 -8.14 -21.41 -4.67
N VAL A 237 -7.65 -20.18 -4.82
CA VAL A 237 -7.69 -19.18 -3.76
C VAL A 237 -9.09 -18.58 -3.69
N THR A 238 -9.67 -18.52 -2.48
CA THR A 238 -10.98 -17.88 -2.26
C THR A 238 -10.91 -16.41 -2.64
N VAL A 239 -11.97 -15.83 -3.21
CA VAL A 239 -12.00 -14.42 -3.60
C VAL A 239 -13.08 -13.71 -2.80
N LEU A 240 -12.71 -12.65 -2.11
CA LEU A 240 -13.64 -11.66 -1.60
C LEU A 240 -13.59 -10.45 -2.53
N ASP A 241 -14.74 -10.14 -3.09
CA ASP A 241 -14.88 -8.95 -3.90
C ASP A 241 -14.92 -7.67 -3.05
N GLY A 242 -14.26 -6.63 -3.56
CA GLY A 242 -14.36 -5.29 -3.03
C GLY A 242 -13.31 -4.36 -3.63
N ALA A 243 -13.74 -3.12 -3.89
CA ALA A 243 -12.91 -2.06 -4.44
C ALA A 243 -11.66 -1.76 -3.57
N GLY A 244 -11.76 -1.98 -2.25
CA GLY A 244 -10.69 -1.67 -1.30
C GLY A 244 -10.76 -0.24 -0.78
N ALA A 245 -10.17 -0.01 0.39
CA ALA A 245 -10.15 1.33 0.97
C ALA A 245 -9.21 2.24 0.15
N LYS A 246 -9.58 3.52 0.02
CA LYS A 246 -8.68 4.57 -0.48
C LYS A 246 -7.43 4.61 0.39
N GLY A 247 -6.28 4.94 -0.20
CA GLY A 247 -4.99 4.94 0.50
C GLY A 247 -4.28 3.60 0.55
N THR A 248 -4.92 2.49 0.14
CA THR A 248 -4.27 1.18 0.09
C THR A 248 -3.47 0.99 -1.20
N LEU A 249 -2.36 0.25 -1.13
CA LEU A 249 -1.48 -0.01 -2.27
C LEU A 249 -2.25 -0.68 -3.42
N ARG A 250 -3.05 -1.71 -3.12
CA ARG A 250 -3.90 -2.37 -4.12
C ARG A 250 -4.82 -1.37 -4.81
N ARG A 251 -5.51 -0.52 -4.04
CA ARG A 251 -6.47 0.44 -4.62
C ARG A 251 -5.75 1.44 -5.52
N ALA A 252 -4.64 2.01 -5.05
CA ALA A 252 -3.84 2.95 -5.80
C ALA A 252 -3.31 2.35 -7.13
N ALA A 253 -2.85 1.09 -7.11
CA ALA A 253 -2.40 0.40 -8.32
C ALA A 253 -3.55 0.21 -9.33
N VAL A 254 -4.72 -0.25 -8.87
CA VAL A 254 -5.90 -0.40 -9.73
C VAL A 254 -6.35 0.94 -10.33
N ASP A 255 -6.36 2.01 -9.51
CA ASP A 255 -6.73 3.35 -9.96
C ASP A 255 -5.71 3.90 -10.99
N ALA A 256 -4.43 3.51 -10.89
CA ALA A 256 -3.39 3.81 -11.89
C ALA A 256 -3.41 2.89 -13.13
N GLY A 257 -4.40 1.99 -13.24
CA GLY A 257 -4.54 1.09 -14.38
C GLY A 257 -3.75 -0.22 -14.30
N ILE A 258 -3.07 -0.49 -13.18
CA ILE A 258 -2.31 -1.72 -12.92
C ILE A 258 -3.23 -2.71 -12.20
N PRO A 259 -3.64 -3.83 -12.82
CA PRO A 259 -4.47 -4.82 -12.16
C PRO A 259 -3.77 -5.39 -10.92
N ALA A 260 -4.39 -5.17 -9.75
CA ALA A 260 -3.81 -5.56 -8.47
C ALA A 260 -4.79 -6.33 -7.59
N VAL A 261 -4.25 -7.26 -6.81
CA VAL A 261 -4.99 -8.03 -5.80
C VAL A 261 -4.24 -8.01 -4.48
N THR A 262 -4.97 -8.10 -3.37
CA THR A 262 -4.37 -8.36 -2.06
C THR A 262 -4.53 -9.85 -1.77
N LEU A 263 -3.43 -10.55 -1.49
CA LEU A 263 -3.47 -11.94 -1.05
C LEU A 263 -3.34 -11.98 0.47
N GLU A 264 -4.45 -12.27 1.16
CA GLU A 264 -4.47 -12.49 2.60
C GLU A 264 -4.02 -13.93 2.91
N ALA A 265 -3.07 -14.12 3.82
CA ALA A 265 -2.48 -15.42 4.12
C ALA A 265 -2.31 -15.64 5.63
N GLY A 266 -3.39 -15.97 6.34
CA GLY A 266 -3.32 -16.38 7.75
C GLY A 266 -3.28 -15.23 8.77
N GLU A 267 -2.48 -15.41 9.82
CA GLU A 267 -2.27 -14.57 11.00
C GLU A 267 -0.97 -13.78 10.86
N PRO A 268 -0.86 -12.59 11.48
CA PRO A 268 0.42 -11.90 11.60
C PRO A 268 1.24 -12.56 12.73
N LEU A 269 2.48 -12.09 12.91
CA LEU A 269 3.41 -12.44 13.99
C LEU A 269 3.89 -13.90 13.99
N ARG A 270 3.31 -14.78 13.18
CA ARG A 270 3.62 -16.20 13.14
C ARG A 270 3.76 -16.70 11.72
N MET A 271 4.71 -17.58 11.51
CA MET A 271 4.90 -18.26 10.23
C MET A 271 3.93 -19.45 10.13
N GLN A 272 3.11 -19.48 9.09
CA GLN A 272 2.17 -20.57 8.84
C GLN A 272 2.42 -21.19 7.46
N LEU A 273 3.13 -22.32 7.47
CA LEU A 273 3.67 -22.93 6.25
C LEU A 273 2.61 -23.46 5.28
N LYS A 274 1.39 -23.73 5.76
CA LYS A 274 0.28 -24.19 4.91
C LYS A 274 -0.23 -23.05 4.03
N GLU A 275 -0.41 -21.87 4.62
CA GLU A 275 -0.86 -20.63 3.98
C GLU A 275 0.22 -20.13 3.01
N VAL A 276 1.50 -20.20 3.40
CA VAL A 276 2.64 -19.95 2.51
C VAL A 276 2.62 -20.90 1.31
N LYS A 277 2.44 -22.20 1.52
CA LYS A 277 2.41 -23.19 0.43
C LYS A 277 1.26 -22.92 -0.54
N GLN A 278 0.07 -22.60 -0.02
CA GLN A 278 -1.08 -22.26 -0.86
C GLN A 278 -0.83 -20.97 -1.65
N SER A 279 -0.24 -19.95 -1.01
CA SER A 279 0.11 -18.68 -1.65
C SER A 279 1.14 -18.85 -2.77
N VAL A 280 2.20 -19.64 -2.55
CA VAL A 280 3.19 -19.99 -3.57
C VAL A 280 2.53 -20.70 -4.76
N ASN A 281 1.64 -21.67 -4.50
CA ASN A 281 0.94 -22.38 -5.57
C ASN A 281 0.05 -21.44 -6.39
N GLY A 282 -0.68 -20.53 -5.72
CA GLY A 282 -1.51 -19.52 -6.39
C GLY A 282 -0.70 -18.58 -7.26
N ILE A 283 0.46 -18.10 -6.77
CA ILE A 283 1.35 -17.23 -7.55
C ILE A 283 1.96 -17.99 -8.73
N LYS A 284 2.38 -19.25 -8.57
CA LYS A 284 2.84 -20.07 -9.70
C LYS A 284 1.75 -20.30 -10.75
N ALA A 285 0.49 -20.47 -10.32
CA ALA A 285 -0.64 -20.56 -11.23
C ALA A 285 -0.81 -19.26 -12.04
N VAL A 286 -0.72 -18.11 -11.37
CA VAL A 286 -0.72 -16.80 -12.05
C VAL A 286 0.39 -16.70 -13.09
N MET A 287 1.63 -17.01 -12.71
CA MET A 287 2.78 -16.95 -13.60
C MET A 287 2.60 -17.88 -14.82
N HIS A 288 2.04 -19.08 -14.62
CA HIS A 288 1.72 -19.99 -15.71
C HIS A 288 0.69 -19.41 -16.68
N TYR A 289 -0.44 -18.88 -16.18
CA TYR A 289 -1.48 -18.30 -17.04
C TYR A 289 -1.05 -16.98 -17.70
N MET A 290 -0.10 -16.26 -17.10
CA MET A 290 0.59 -15.12 -17.72
C MET A 290 1.68 -15.55 -18.72
N LYS A 291 1.88 -16.86 -18.93
CA LYS A 291 2.91 -17.46 -19.81
C LYS A 291 4.33 -17.08 -19.41
N MET A 292 4.57 -16.79 -18.13
CA MET A 292 5.88 -16.48 -17.60
C MET A 292 6.71 -17.75 -17.35
N ILE A 293 6.04 -18.87 -17.00
CA ILE A 293 6.66 -20.17 -16.75
C ILE A 293 5.84 -21.29 -17.40
N ASP A 294 6.51 -22.38 -17.78
CA ASP A 294 5.87 -23.55 -18.39
C ASP A 294 5.26 -24.52 -17.35
N ASP A 295 5.74 -24.46 -16.11
CA ASP A 295 5.27 -25.30 -15.01
C ASP A 295 3.76 -25.19 -14.83
N LYS A 296 3.07 -26.32 -14.96
CA LYS A 296 1.62 -26.36 -14.78
C LYS A 296 1.26 -26.21 -13.31
N PRO A 297 0.19 -25.45 -12.98
CA PRO A 297 -0.28 -25.35 -11.61
C PRO A 297 -0.75 -26.71 -11.10
N VAL A 298 -0.62 -26.91 -9.79
CA VAL A 298 -1.20 -28.08 -9.12
C VAL A 298 -2.71 -28.05 -9.35
N ARG A 299 -3.27 -29.19 -9.78
CA ARG A 299 -4.71 -29.31 -9.96
C ARG A 299 -5.42 -29.05 -8.63
N ALA A 300 -6.35 -28.11 -8.64
CA ALA A 300 -7.06 -27.71 -7.45
C ALA A 300 -8.56 -27.44 -7.76
N PRO A 301 -9.43 -27.32 -6.75
CA PRO A 301 -10.83 -26.95 -6.95
C PRO A 301 -10.98 -25.56 -7.57
N LYS A 302 -12.18 -25.25 -8.07
CA LYS A 302 -12.52 -23.88 -8.48
C LYS A 302 -12.56 -22.95 -7.26
N GLN A 303 -12.10 -21.72 -7.45
CA GLN A 303 -12.22 -20.64 -6.47
C GLN A 303 -13.67 -20.46 -6.00
N LYS A 304 -13.83 -20.25 -4.69
CA LYS A 304 -15.07 -19.73 -4.12
C LYS A 304 -15.03 -18.21 -4.21
N VAL A 305 -16.11 -17.58 -4.67
CA VAL A 305 -16.20 -16.12 -4.78
C VAL A 305 -17.31 -15.61 -3.87
N PHE A 306 -16.96 -14.69 -2.98
CA PHE A 306 -17.86 -13.98 -2.10
C PHE A 306 -18.02 -12.54 -2.60
N TYR A 307 -19.24 -12.23 -3.00
CA TYR A 307 -19.62 -10.93 -3.54
C TYR A 307 -20.14 -9.97 -2.46
N LYS A 308 -20.54 -10.52 -1.32
CA LYS A 308 -20.98 -9.77 -0.14
C LYS A 308 -20.30 -10.39 1.08
N SER A 309 -20.07 -9.58 2.10
CA SER A 309 -19.54 -10.04 3.38
C SER A 309 -20.02 -9.15 4.51
N LEU A 310 -19.94 -9.65 5.74
CA LEU A 310 -20.36 -8.93 6.93
C LEU A 310 -19.36 -9.15 8.08
N TRP A 311 -19.03 -8.06 8.78
CA TRP A 311 -18.31 -8.13 10.05
C TRP A 311 -19.29 -8.23 11.22
N LEU A 312 -19.22 -9.32 11.98
CA LEU A 312 -19.93 -9.52 13.23
C LEU A 312 -19.06 -9.02 14.37
N ARG A 313 -19.67 -8.25 15.27
CA ARG A 313 -18.96 -7.45 16.27
C ARG A 313 -19.37 -7.84 17.69
N ALA A 314 -18.46 -7.67 18.63
CA ALA A 314 -18.75 -7.81 20.05
C ALA A 314 -19.63 -6.64 20.53
N GLU A 315 -20.67 -6.93 21.31
CA GLU A 315 -21.56 -5.90 21.88
C GLU A 315 -21.04 -5.36 23.22
N GLN A 316 -20.23 -6.15 23.93
CA GLN A 316 -19.65 -5.79 25.23
C GLN A 316 -18.13 -6.02 25.27
N SER A 317 -17.49 -5.47 26.31
CA SER A 317 -16.10 -5.78 26.64
C SER A 317 -15.97 -7.13 27.33
N GLY A 318 -14.84 -7.81 27.14
CA GLY A 318 -14.51 -9.00 27.90
C GLY A 318 -13.47 -9.88 27.23
N VAL A 319 -13.24 -11.05 27.84
CA VAL A 319 -12.46 -12.13 27.26
C VAL A 319 -13.30 -12.79 26.18
N PHE A 320 -12.87 -12.68 24.93
CA PHE A 320 -13.48 -13.34 23.79
C PHE A 320 -12.87 -14.73 23.60
N LEU A 321 -13.74 -15.74 23.53
CA LEU A 321 -13.41 -17.11 23.19
C LEU A 321 -14.21 -17.52 21.96
N SER A 322 -13.52 -17.89 20.88
CA SER A 322 -14.17 -18.39 19.68
C SER A 322 -14.60 -19.85 19.87
N GLU A 323 -15.82 -20.15 19.44
CA GLU A 323 -16.37 -21.52 19.35
C GLU A 323 -16.34 -22.05 17.91
N SER A 324 -16.40 -21.16 16.92
CA SER A 324 -16.27 -21.48 15.50
C SER A 324 -14.82 -21.48 15.01
N LYS A 325 -14.61 -22.10 13.85
CA LYS A 325 -13.31 -22.21 13.17
C LYS A 325 -13.28 -21.43 11.86
N LEU A 326 -12.09 -20.99 11.50
CA LEU A 326 -11.84 -20.37 10.20
C LEU A 326 -12.19 -21.35 9.06
N GLY A 327 -12.96 -20.87 8.07
CA GLY A 327 -13.44 -21.67 6.95
C GLY A 327 -14.72 -22.47 7.22
N GLU A 328 -15.27 -22.42 8.44
CA GLU A 328 -16.54 -23.06 8.77
C GLU A 328 -17.72 -22.37 8.08
N ASN A 329 -18.70 -23.17 7.62
CA ASN A 329 -19.98 -22.64 7.14
C ASN A 329 -20.92 -22.45 8.33
N VAL A 330 -21.59 -21.31 8.38
CA VAL A 330 -22.47 -20.90 9.48
C VAL A 330 -23.85 -20.53 8.95
N LYS A 331 -24.87 -20.74 9.78
CA LYS A 331 -26.25 -20.30 9.54
C LYS A 331 -26.62 -19.14 10.44
N LYS A 332 -27.60 -18.36 10.00
CA LYS A 332 -28.20 -17.31 10.82
C LYS A 332 -28.72 -17.90 12.13
N GLY A 333 -28.29 -17.32 13.25
CA GLY A 333 -28.63 -17.73 14.61
C GLY A 333 -27.53 -18.54 15.30
N ASP A 334 -26.60 -19.13 14.55
CA ASP A 334 -25.50 -19.93 15.10
C ASP A 334 -24.65 -19.08 16.06
N ILE A 335 -24.25 -19.69 17.17
CA ILE A 335 -23.33 -19.08 18.14
C ILE A 335 -21.91 -19.27 17.59
N LEU A 336 -21.18 -18.17 17.46
CA LEU A 336 -19.83 -18.20 16.91
C LEU A 336 -18.77 -18.16 18.01
N GLY A 337 -19.05 -17.44 19.10
CA GLY A 337 -18.19 -17.35 20.25
C GLY A 337 -18.82 -16.54 21.37
N THR A 338 -18.13 -16.51 22.50
CA THR A 338 -18.61 -15.91 23.74
C THR A 338 -17.66 -14.82 24.21
N VAL A 339 -18.19 -13.70 24.69
CA VAL A 339 -17.44 -12.61 25.33
C VAL A 339 -17.85 -12.56 26.80
N THR A 340 -16.92 -12.82 27.70
CA THR A 340 -17.17 -12.85 29.16
C THR A 340 -16.42 -11.74 29.86
N ASP A 341 -17.13 -10.91 30.62
CA ASP A 341 -16.52 -9.95 31.55
C ASP A 341 -15.76 -10.72 32.64
N PRO A 342 -14.43 -10.55 32.77
CA PRO A 342 -13.63 -11.31 33.73
C PRO A 342 -13.86 -10.92 35.19
N ILE A 343 -14.55 -9.80 35.45
CA ILE A 343 -14.85 -9.31 36.81
C ILE A 343 -16.23 -9.77 37.24
N THR A 344 -17.24 -9.54 36.40
CA THR A 344 -18.65 -9.84 36.75
C THR A 344 -19.10 -11.24 36.34
N ASN A 345 -18.28 -11.96 35.55
CA ASN A 345 -18.60 -13.24 34.94
C ASN A 345 -19.88 -13.21 34.06
N ARG A 346 -20.32 -12.02 33.63
CA ARG A 346 -21.43 -11.87 32.68
C ARG A 346 -20.95 -12.17 31.27
N SER A 347 -21.67 -13.04 30.58
CA SER A 347 -21.34 -13.43 29.21
C SER A 347 -22.38 -12.94 28.21
N SER A 348 -21.92 -12.64 27.01
CA SER A 348 -22.75 -12.44 25.82
C SER A 348 -22.19 -13.30 24.69
N VAL A 349 -23.06 -13.66 23.75
CA VAL A 349 -22.69 -14.50 22.61
C VAL A 349 -22.70 -13.67 21.33
N ILE A 350 -21.71 -13.90 20.48
CA ILE A 350 -21.70 -13.37 19.12
C ILE A 350 -22.39 -14.40 18.24
N ARG A 351 -23.52 -14.00 17.63
CA ARG A 351 -24.30 -14.87 16.73
C ARG A 351 -24.12 -14.45 15.29
N SER A 352 -24.18 -15.41 14.37
CA SER A 352 -24.29 -15.08 12.96
C SER A 352 -25.65 -14.46 12.65
N SER A 353 -25.67 -13.30 12.00
CA SER A 353 -26.91 -12.70 11.49
C SER A 353 -27.24 -13.13 10.06
N VAL A 354 -26.37 -13.91 9.43
CA VAL A 354 -26.43 -14.33 8.02
C VAL A 354 -26.01 -15.79 7.84
N ASP A 355 -26.39 -16.38 6.72
CA ASP A 355 -25.79 -17.65 6.25
C ASP A 355 -24.52 -17.34 5.46
N GLY A 356 -23.46 -18.14 5.66
CA GLY A 356 -22.21 -17.89 4.95
C GLY A 356 -21.04 -18.76 5.40
N GLN A 357 -19.82 -18.32 5.09
CA GLN A 357 -18.58 -18.98 5.49
C GLN A 357 -17.70 -17.99 6.25
N ILE A 358 -17.08 -18.42 7.35
CA ILE A 358 -16.11 -17.59 8.09
C ILE A 358 -14.83 -17.48 7.25
N ILE A 359 -14.58 -16.30 6.69
CA ILE A 359 -13.41 -16.02 5.84
C ILE A 359 -12.29 -15.28 6.59
N GLY A 360 -12.60 -14.74 7.76
CA GLY A 360 -11.64 -14.19 8.71
C GLY A 360 -12.24 -14.13 10.10
N MET A 361 -11.40 -14.18 11.14
CA MET A 361 -11.87 -14.14 12.52
C MET A 361 -10.79 -13.66 13.48
N ALA A 362 -11.21 -13.18 14.62
CA ALA A 362 -10.38 -12.91 15.77
C ALA A 362 -9.95 -14.22 16.46
N LEU A 363 -8.72 -14.21 16.96
CA LEU A 363 -8.25 -15.22 17.90
C LEU A 363 -8.73 -14.87 19.31
N ASN A 364 -8.64 -15.83 20.23
CA ASN A 364 -9.01 -15.61 21.63
C ASN A 364 -8.19 -14.45 22.24
N GLN A 365 -8.87 -13.40 22.72
CA GLN A 365 -8.25 -12.16 23.19
C GLN A 365 -9.21 -11.31 24.02
N MET A 366 -8.73 -10.22 24.61
CA MET A 366 -9.60 -9.18 25.17
C MET A 366 -10.19 -8.33 24.04
N VAL A 367 -11.49 -8.09 24.10
CA VAL A 367 -12.21 -7.26 23.12
C VAL A 367 -13.01 -6.16 23.81
N MET A 368 -13.33 -5.13 23.04
CA MET A 368 -14.17 -3.99 23.44
C MET A 368 -15.45 -3.97 22.58
N PRO A 369 -16.51 -3.25 23.01
CA PRO A 369 -17.70 -3.04 22.20
C PRO A 369 -17.35 -2.54 20.80
N GLY A 370 -18.01 -3.09 19.79
CA GLY A 370 -17.76 -2.80 18.39
C GLY A 370 -16.56 -3.54 17.79
N PHE A 371 -15.79 -4.31 18.56
CA PHE A 371 -14.66 -5.08 18.03
C PHE A 371 -15.12 -6.10 16.98
N ALA A 372 -14.51 -6.08 15.79
CA ALA A 372 -14.85 -7.00 14.70
C ALA A 372 -14.26 -8.40 14.96
N ALA A 373 -15.13 -9.35 15.29
CA ALA A 373 -14.77 -10.68 15.75
C ALA A 373 -14.80 -11.72 14.62
N TYR A 374 -15.79 -11.68 13.73
CA TYR A 374 -15.89 -12.60 12.59
C TYR A 374 -16.19 -11.84 11.30
N HIS A 375 -15.54 -12.24 10.23
CA HIS A 375 -15.82 -11.80 8.86
C HIS A 375 -16.45 -12.97 8.11
N VAL A 376 -17.73 -12.83 7.78
CA VAL A 376 -18.49 -13.88 7.10
C VAL A 376 -18.68 -13.50 5.64
N GLY A 377 -18.18 -14.34 4.74
CA GLY A 377 -18.46 -14.28 3.31
C GLY A 377 -19.86 -14.84 3.04
N ILE A 378 -20.69 -14.06 2.35
CA ILE A 378 -22.08 -14.40 2.07
C ILE A 378 -22.15 -14.93 0.64
N ALA A 379 -22.65 -16.16 0.48
CA ALA A 379 -22.92 -16.70 -0.85
C ALA A 379 -24.03 -15.88 -1.50
N ALA A 380 -23.75 -15.32 -2.68
CA ALA A 380 -24.69 -14.52 -3.44
C ALA A 380 -24.65 -14.93 -4.91
N ASP A 381 -25.77 -14.75 -5.61
CA ASP A 381 -25.83 -14.93 -7.06
C ASP A 381 -24.96 -13.88 -7.75
N GLU A 382 -23.92 -14.35 -8.45
CA GLU A 382 -22.97 -13.56 -9.22
C GLU A 382 -23.64 -12.59 -10.18
N LYS A 383 -24.68 -13.04 -10.90
CA LYS A 383 -25.36 -12.21 -11.90
C LYS A 383 -26.08 -11.04 -11.25
N ARG A 384 -26.73 -11.30 -10.12
CA ARG A 384 -27.44 -10.29 -9.36
C ARG A 384 -26.49 -9.24 -8.80
N VAL A 385 -25.38 -9.65 -8.19
CA VAL A 385 -24.41 -8.70 -7.62
C VAL A 385 -23.75 -7.88 -8.72
N THR A 386 -23.40 -8.51 -9.84
CA THR A 386 -22.80 -7.80 -10.97
C THR A 386 -23.75 -6.72 -11.51
N ALA A 387 -25.05 -7.03 -11.63
CA ALA A 387 -26.06 -6.06 -12.02
C ALA A 387 -26.20 -4.90 -11.00
N GLU A 388 -26.27 -5.21 -9.70
CA GLU A 388 -26.32 -4.21 -8.63
C GLU A 388 -25.11 -3.27 -8.69
N LYS A 389 -23.90 -3.79 -8.88
CA LYS A 389 -22.69 -2.97 -8.99
C LYS A 389 -22.61 -2.13 -10.25
N VAL A 390 -23.04 -2.68 -11.39
CA VAL A 390 -23.10 -1.87 -12.63
C VAL A 390 -24.02 -0.68 -12.37
N ALA A 391 -25.18 -0.91 -11.75
CA ALA A 391 -26.08 0.18 -11.35
C ALA A 391 -25.40 1.17 -10.39
N ASP A 392 -24.75 0.70 -9.31
CA ASP A 392 -24.05 1.55 -8.36
C ASP A 392 -22.91 2.35 -9.00
N SER A 393 -22.16 1.74 -9.93
CA SER A 393 -21.07 2.41 -10.65
C SER A 393 -21.57 3.48 -11.61
N VAL A 394 -22.70 3.23 -12.28
CA VAL A 394 -23.36 4.22 -13.15
C VAL A 394 -23.86 5.39 -12.30
N VAL A 395 -24.43 5.11 -11.12
CA VAL A 395 -24.86 6.14 -10.17
C VAL A 395 -23.65 6.91 -9.61
N ALA A 396 -22.55 6.24 -9.27
CA ALA A 396 -21.34 6.88 -8.78
C ALA A 396 -20.67 7.77 -9.84
N GLU A 397 -20.55 7.28 -11.09
CA GLU A 397 -20.03 8.06 -12.23
C GLU A 397 -20.93 9.27 -12.53
N ALA A 398 -22.23 9.13 -12.33
CA ALA A 398 -23.19 10.23 -12.42
C ALA A 398 -23.00 11.26 -11.29
N LEU A 399 -22.72 10.81 -10.06
CA LEU A 399 -22.57 11.69 -8.89
C LEU A 399 -21.17 12.30 -8.72
N GLU A 400 -20.11 11.67 -9.26
CA GLU A 400 -18.74 12.19 -9.15
C GLU A 400 -18.59 13.59 -9.75
N PRO A 401 -19.10 13.90 -10.96
CA PRO A 401 -19.10 15.26 -11.51
C PRO A 401 -19.87 16.26 -10.65
N VAL A 402 -20.96 15.81 -10.02
CA VAL A 402 -21.77 16.64 -9.12
C VAL A 402 -20.98 16.96 -7.85
N ALA A 403 -20.35 15.97 -7.23
CA ALA A 403 -19.49 16.16 -6.06
C ALA A 403 -18.25 17.02 -6.39
N GLU A 404 -17.61 16.70 -7.52
CA GLU A 404 -16.82 17.54 -8.43
C GLU A 404 -17.00 19.06 -8.25
N ASN A 405 -18.08 19.48 -8.89
CA ASN A 405 -18.54 20.86 -8.99
C ASN A 405 -18.93 21.44 -7.64
N MET A 406 -19.53 20.65 -6.74
CA MET A 406 -19.87 21.11 -5.39
C MET A 406 -18.62 21.45 -4.58
N LYS A 407 -17.54 20.68 -4.70
CA LYS A 407 -16.26 21.00 -4.03
C LYS A 407 -15.60 22.23 -4.63
N GLU A 408 -15.63 22.37 -5.95
CA GLU A 408 -15.08 23.54 -6.63
C GLU A 408 -15.83 24.81 -6.23
N ALA A 409 -17.15 24.80 -6.26
CA ALA A 409 -18.00 25.89 -5.78
C ALA A 409 -17.74 26.23 -4.30
N ALA A 410 -17.58 25.21 -3.45
CA ALA A 410 -17.24 25.41 -2.05
C ALA A 410 -15.88 26.10 -1.87
N ARG A 411 -14.87 25.69 -2.65
CA ARG A 411 -13.51 26.25 -2.59
C ARG A 411 -13.46 27.68 -3.09
N GLU A 412 -14.12 27.98 -4.21
CA GLU A 412 -14.19 29.35 -4.73
C GLU A 412 -14.90 30.29 -3.76
N ALA A 413 -16.02 29.85 -3.18
CA ALA A 413 -16.78 30.61 -2.20
C ALA A 413 -15.98 30.84 -0.90
N ALA A 414 -15.29 29.81 -0.40
CA ALA A 414 -14.43 29.92 0.78
C ALA A 414 -13.28 30.92 0.53
N LYS A 415 -12.59 30.81 -0.62
CA LYS A 415 -11.49 31.71 -0.99
C LYS A 415 -11.97 33.16 -1.12
N SER A 416 -13.09 33.36 -1.80
CA SER A 416 -13.72 34.67 -1.99
C SER A 416 -14.18 35.31 -0.67
N ALA A 417 -14.62 34.51 0.29
CA ALA A 417 -15.03 34.97 1.61
C ALA A 417 -13.81 35.32 2.49
N ALA A 418 -12.75 34.53 2.42
CA ALA A 418 -11.50 34.77 3.15
C ALA A 418 -10.78 36.05 2.71
N GLU A 419 -10.97 36.50 1.47
CA GLU A 419 -10.47 37.82 1.00
C GLU A 419 -11.21 39.01 1.64
N ARG A 420 -12.40 38.79 2.20
CA ARG A 420 -13.29 39.83 2.72
C ARG A 420 -13.47 39.79 4.24
N SER A 421 -13.10 38.70 4.89
CA SER A 421 -13.28 38.51 6.33
C SER A 421 -12.30 37.47 6.85
N ASP A 422 -11.60 37.81 7.95
CA ASP A 422 -10.76 36.89 8.70
C ASP A 422 -11.56 36.03 9.70
N ASP A 423 -12.88 36.21 9.80
CA ASP A 423 -13.75 35.41 10.67
C ASP A 423 -13.99 34.00 10.07
N PRO A 424 -13.51 32.92 10.71
CA PRO A 424 -13.64 31.55 10.21
C PRO A 424 -15.09 31.10 10.01
N LYS A 425 -16.01 31.65 10.81
CA LYS A 425 -17.45 31.31 10.70
C LYS A 425 -18.04 31.83 9.40
N THR A 426 -17.69 33.07 9.02
CA THR A 426 -18.11 33.69 7.76
C THR A 426 -17.62 32.91 6.54
N VAL A 427 -16.37 32.43 6.56
CA VAL A 427 -15.80 31.60 5.47
C VAL A 427 -16.50 30.25 5.37
N SER A 428 -16.76 29.61 6.50
CA SER A 428 -17.45 28.31 6.55
C SER A 428 -18.90 28.40 6.07
N ASP A 429 -19.63 29.44 6.47
CA ASP A 429 -21.02 29.65 6.08
C ASP A 429 -21.15 29.92 4.57
N ALA A 430 -20.21 30.69 3.99
CA ALA A 430 -20.16 30.92 2.55
C ALA A 430 -19.91 29.63 1.74
N ALA A 431 -18.97 28.79 2.18
CA ALA A 431 -18.71 27.49 1.55
C ALA A 431 -19.94 26.57 1.63
N ARG A 432 -20.64 26.56 2.77
CA ARG A 432 -21.86 25.74 2.98
C ARG A 432 -23.02 26.18 2.10
N GLU A 433 -23.24 27.48 1.92
CA GLU A 433 -24.28 27.96 1.01
C GLU A 433 -23.96 27.68 -0.46
N ALA A 434 -22.70 27.80 -0.87
CA ALA A 434 -22.28 27.43 -2.22
C ALA A 434 -22.51 25.94 -2.52
N VAL A 435 -22.23 25.06 -1.55
CA VAL A 435 -22.55 23.62 -1.66
C VAL A 435 -24.06 23.40 -1.79
N LYS A 436 -24.89 24.12 -1.02
CA LYS A 436 -26.35 23.97 -1.10
C LYS A 436 -26.92 24.43 -2.44
N GLU A 437 -26.41 25.53 -3.00
CA GLU A 437 -26.84 26.00 -4.32
C GLU A 437 -26.38 25.03 -5.43
N ALA A 438 -25.12 24.59 -5.41
CA ALA A 438 -24.62 23.59 -6.35
C ALA A 438 -25.38 22.25 -6.27
N ALA A 439 -25.85 21.86 -5.08
CA ALA A 439 -26.68 20.68 -4.89
C ALA A 439 -28.09 20.81 -5.52
N LYS A 440 -28.65 22.04 -5.61
CA LYS A 440 -29.95 22.27 -6.27
C LYS A 440 -29.85 22.13 -7.79
N ASP A 441 -28.70 22.45 -8.36
CA ASP A 441 -28.42 22.34 -9.80
C ASP A 441 -27.96 20.94 -10.23
N ALA A 442 -27.77 20.01 -9.29
CA ALA A 442 -27.36 18.63 -9.55
C ALA A 442 -28.27 17.89 -10.56
N GLY A 443 -29.55 18.26 -10.65
CA GLY A 443 -30.49 17.69 -11.63
C GLY A 443 -30.17 18.04 -13.09
N ARG A 444 -29.56 19.19 -13.37
CA ARG A 444 -29.18 19.61 -14.75
C ARG A 444 -27.85 19.00 -15.20
N LEU A 445 -26.94 18.78 -14.26
CA LEU A 445 -25.59 18.26 -14.55
C LEU A 445 -25.56 16.77 -14.96
N LEU A 446 -26.62 16.02 -14.65
CA LEU A 446 -26.76 14.61 -15.06
C LEU A 446 -27.21 14.44 -16.51
N GLU A 447 -27.83 15.47 -17.11
CA GLU A 447 -28.34 15.43 -18.49
C GLU A 447 -27.29 15.87 -19.53
N GLU A 448 -26.25 16.61 -19.11
CA GLU A 448 -25.17 17.10 -19.98
C GLU A 448 -23.96 16.15 -20.00
N LYS A 449 -24.13 14.91 -20.49
CA LYS A 449 -22.98 14.13 -20.97
C LYS A 449 -22.70 14.54 -22.42
N PRO A 450 -21.50 15.03 -22.80
CA PRO A 450 -21.15 15.11 -24.20
C PRO A 450 -21.05 13.68 -24.74
N ALA A 451 -21.78 13.38 -25.82
CA ALA A 451 -21.60 12.14 -26.56
C ALA A 451 -20.12 12.01 -26.97
N LYS A 452 -19.55 10.80 -26.82
CA LYS A 452 -18.19 10.48 -27.31
C LYS A 452 -18.00 11.05 -28.73
N PRO A 453 -16.92 11.80 -29.02
CA PRO A 453 -16.66 12.24 -30.37
C PRO A 453 -16.43 11.02 -31.26
N LYS A 454 -17.14 10.98 -32.39
CA LYS A 454 -16.83 10.03 -33.46
C LYS A 454 -15.43 10.34 -33.98
N ALA A 455 -14.65 9.30 -34.25
CA ALA A 455 -13.33 9.43 -34.85
C ALA A 455 -13.43 10.12 -36.20
N GLY A 456 -12.66 11.20 -36.36
CA GLY A 456 -12.52 11.95 -37.60
C GLY A 456 -13.15 13.33 -37.53
N ASP A 457 -12.42 14.28 -36.95
CA ASP A 457 -12.20 15.58 -37.58
C ASP A 457 -11.10 16.33 -36.81
N HIS A 458 -9.94 16.42 -37.46
CA HIS A 458 -8.81 17.23 -37.02
C HIS A 458 -9.04 18.67 -37.46
N LEU A 459 -9.25 19.57 -36.49
CA LEU A 459 -8.96 20.99 -36.67
C LEU A 459 -8.15 21.46 -35.46
N ALA A 460 -6.93 21.91 -35.75
CA ALA A 460 -5.96 22.42 -34.80
C ALA A 460 -6.47 23.73 -34.17
N PRO A 461 -6.24 23.98 -32.87
CA PRO A 461 -6.37 25.31 -32.31
C PRO A 461 -5.01 26.03 -32.31
N ASP A 462 -5.06 27.25 -32.82
CA ASP A 462 -3.98 28.24 -32.79
C ASP A 462 -3.58 28.62 -31.37
N ALA A 463 -2.29 28.92 -31.23
CA ALA A 463 -1.65 29.37 -30.02
C ALA A 463 -1.94 30.85 -29.73
N ALA A 464 -2.27 31.19 -28.48
CA ALA A 464 -2.00 32.51 -27.93
C ALA A 464 -1.88 32.48 -26.39
N SER A 465 -0.66 32.81 -25.94
CA SER A 465 -0.28 33.54 -24.72
C SER A 465 -0.68 33.01 -23.33
N LEU A 466 0.30 32.38 -22.68
CA LEU A 466 0.58 32.50 -21.24
C LEU A 466 1.13 33.94 -20.94
N PRO A 467 1.09 34.46 -19.69
CA PRO A 467 2.18 34.14 -18.75
C PRO A 467 1.83 34.09 -17.24
N GLU A 468 2.57 33.17 -16.58
CA GLU A 468 3.41 33.32 -15.38
C GLU A 468 2.85 33.70 -13.99
N ASP A 469 3.24 32.82 -13.05
CA ASP A 469 3.74 33.05 -11.69
C ASP A 469 2.83 33.55 -10.57
N ALA A 470 2.57 32.65 -9.60
CA ALA A 470 2.88 32.82 -8.18
C ALA A 470 2.47 31.54 -7.41
N GLN A 471 3.43 30.70 -7.03
CA GLN A 471 4.02 30.65 -5.68
C GLN A 471 3.09 30.13 -4.57
N HIS A 472 3.46 28.92 -4.13
CA HIS A 472 3.16 28.23 -2.90
C HIS A 472 2.93 29.11 -1.66
N ARG A 473 1.87 28.78 -0.89
CA ARG A 473 1.89 28.79 0.58
C ARG A 473 1.14 27.57 1.14
N GLU A 474 1.79 26.96 2.13
CA GLU A 474 1.39 25.84 2.99
C GLU A 474 0.10 26.10 3.78
N ILE A 475 -0.45 25.01 4.37
CA ILE A 475 -1.20 24.84 5.64
C ILE A 475 -2.00 23.53 5.45
N ASP A 476 -1.51 22.35 5.84
CA ASP A 476 -1.52 21.74 7.19
C ASP A 476 -2.92 21.70 7.84
N GLU A 477 -3.58 20.52 7.86
CA GLU A 477 -4.58 20.17 8.88
C GLU A 477 -4.94 18.65 8.87
N HIS A 478 -4.79 18.04 10.04
CA HIS A 478 -5.19 16.69 10.48
C HIS A 478 -6.73 16.51 10.53
N PRO A 479 -7.28 15.28 10.72
CA PRO A 479 -7.54 14.76 12.08
C PRO A 479 -7.49 13.22 12.27
N GLU A 480 -6.98 12.85 13.46
CA GLU A 480 -7.35 11.77 14.42
C GLU A 480 -7.64 10.33 13.97
#